data_AF-A0A451BT40-F1
#
_entry.id   AF-A0A451BT40-F1
#
_cell.length_a   1.000
_cell.length_b   1.000
_cell.length_c   1.000
_cell.angle_alpha   90.00
_cell.angle_beta   90.00
_cell.angle_gamma   90.00
#
_symmetry.space_group_name_H-M   'P 1'
#
loop_
_entity.id
_entity.type
_entity.pdbx_description
1 polymer ?
#
loop_
_entity_poly.entity_id
_entity_poly.type
_entity_poly.pdbx_seq_one_letter_code
_entity_poly.pdbx_strand_id
1 'polypeptide(L)'
;TRIDMTRIPSYRIGMEKGMERGRLEGMEKGMEKGRLEGMEKGRAEFLAWQLGQKFGALPPTVAQRIGRARSEELAMWGKRVLSAESLDEIFS
;
A
#
# COMPACT_ATOMS: atom_id res chain seq x y z
N THR A 1 5.45 -48.91 -17.41
CA THR A 1 4.86 -47.97 -18.39
C THR A 1 4.59 -46.65 -17.68
N ARG A 2 5.20 -45.54 -18.10
CA ARG A 2 4.96 -44.21 -17.51
C ARG A 2 3.63 -43.71 -18.06
N ILE A 3 2.62 -43.58 -17.21
CA ILE A 3 1.33 -43.01 -17.62
C ILE A 3 1.56 -41.51 -17.82
N ASP A 4 1.33 -41.03 -19.04
CA ASP A 4 1.35 -39.61 -19.36
C ASP A 4 0.11 -38.94 -18.75
N MET A 5 0.30 -38.28 -17.60
CA MET A 5 -0.79 -37.63 -16.86
C MET A 5 -1.50 -36.56 -17.68
N THR A 6 -0.81 -35.94 -18.65
CA THR A 6 -1.39 -34.87 -19.49
C THR A 6 -2.51 -35.38 -20.41
N ARG A 7 -2.53 -36.68 -20.70
CA ARG A 7 -3.57 -37.31 -21.52
C ARG A 7 -4.85 -37.60 -20.72
N ILE A 8 -4.75 -37.72 -19.40
CA ILE A 8 -5.88 -37.98 -18.51
C ILE A 8 -6.76 -36.72 -18.44
N PRO A 9 -8.05 -36.76 -18.82
CA PRO A 9 -8.91 -35.58 -18.84
C PRO A 9 -9.02 -34.88 -17.47
N SER A 10 -9.11 -35.64 -16.38
CA SER A 10 -9.20 -35.07 -15.03
C SER A 10 -7.96 -34.27 -14.62
N TYR A 11 -6.77 -34.70 -15.05
CA TYR A 11 -5.53 -33.95 -14.80
C TYR A 11 -5.53 -32.61 -15.53
N ARG A 12 -5.89 -32.60 -16.81
CA ARG A 12 -6.03 -31.34 -17.59
C ARG A 12 -7.04 -30.39 -16.96
N ILE A 13 -8.23 -30.89 -16.61
CA ILE A 13 -9.28 -30.09 -15.95
C ILE A 13 -8.79 -29.54 -14.60
N GLY A 14 -8.08 -30.35 -13.81
CA GLY A 14 -7.51 -29.93 -12.54
C GLY A 14 -6.46 -28.82 -12.71
N MET A 15 -5.58 -28.96 -13.70
CA MET A 15 -4.56 -27.96 -14.02
C MET A 15 -5.18 -26.66 -14.53
N GLU A 16 -6.15 -26.72 -15.45
CA GLU A 16 -6.85 -25.54 -15.97
C GLU A 16 -7.57 -24.78 -14.85
N LYS A 17 -8.33 -25.49 -14.00
CA LYS A 17 -8.99 -24.88 -12.83
C LYS A 17 -8.01 -24.30 -11.83
N GLY A 18 -6.88 -24.97 -11.60
CA GLY A 18 -5.82 -24.50 -10.72
C GLY A 18 -5.19 -23.21 -11.24
N MET A 19 -4.88 -23.15 -12.54
CA MET A 19 -4.34 -21.95 -13.18
C MET A 19 -5.34 -20.80 -13.16
N GLU A 20 -6.60 -21.06 -13.48
CA GLU A 20 -7.66 -20.04 -13.44
C GLU A 20 -7.84 -19.47 -12.04
N ARG A 21 -7.92 -20.34 -11.02
CA ARG A 21 -8.01 -19.92 -9.62
C ARG A 21 -6.78 -19.12 -9.20
N GLY A 22 -5.58 -19.61 -9.49
CA GLY A 22 -4.34 -18.91 -9.14
C GLY A 22 -4.23 -17.53 -9.79
N ARG A 23 -4.70 -17.39 -11.04
CA ARG A 23 -4.76 -16.10 -11.73
C ARG A 23 -5.75 -15.14 -11.06
N LEU A 24 -6.94 -15.63 -10.70
CA LEU A 24 -7.96 -14.82 -10.02
C LEU A 24 -7.49 -14.36 -8.64
N GLU A 25 -6.98 -15.27 -7.82
CA GLU A 25 -6.44 -14.95 -6.49
C GLU A 25 -5.24 -13.99 -6.58
N GLY A 26 -4.36 -14.18 -7.56
CA GLY A 26 -3.21 -13.30 -7.77
C GLY A 26 -3.63 -11.88 -8.18
N MET A 27 -4.65 -11.76 -9.04
CA MET A 27 -5.21 -10.48 -9.46
C MET A 27 -5.89 -9.75 -8.29
N GLU A 28 -6.68 -10.46 -7.49
CA GLU A 28 -7.35 -9.91 -6.31
C GLU A 28 -6.34 -9.39 -5.29
N LYS A 29 -5.36 -10.22 -4.90
CA LYS A 29 -4.29 -9.83 -3.96
C LYS A 29 -3.47 -8.65 -4.49
N GLY A 30 -3.17 -8.65 -5.80
CA GLY A 30 -2.44 -7.56 -6.45
C GLY A 30 -3.20 -6.24 -6.42
N MET A 31 -4.50 -6.27 -6.72
CA MET A 31 -5.37 -5.09 -6.65
C MET A 31 -5.51 -4.57 -5.23
N GLU A 32 -5.73 -5.44 -4.25
CA GLU A 32 -5.85 -5.03 -2.85
C GLU A 32 -4.56 -4.39 -2.35
N LYS A 33 -3.41 -5.03 -2.61
CA LYS A 33 -2.10 -4.49 -2.24
C LYS A 33 -1.83 -3.15 -2.91
N GLY A 34 -2.05 -3.05 -4.22
CA GLY A 34 -1.83 -1.80 -4.96
C GLY A 34 -2.75 -0.66 -4.49
N ARG A 35 -4.00 -0.97 -4.13
CA ARG A 35 -4.93 0.01 -3.56
C ARG A 35 -4.44 0.52 -2.19
N LEU A 36 -3.98 -0.38 -1.31
CA LEU A 36 -3.46 -0.01 0.01
C LEU A 36 -2.20 0.85 -0.11
N GLU A 37 -1.22 0.40 -0.89
CA GLU A 37 0.03 1.15 -1.13
C GLU A 37 -0.23 2.52 -1.77
N GLY A 38 -1.13 2.59 -2.75
CA GLY A 38 -1.52 3.85 -3.38
C GLY A 38 -2.20 4.82 -2.41
N MET A 39 -3.04 4.30 -1.51
CA MET A 39 -3.73 5.11 -0.51
C MET A 39 -2.77 5.63 0.56
N GLU A 40 -1.80 4.83 0.99
CA GLU A 40 -0.75 5.25 1.92
C GLU A 40 0.16 6.31 1.31
N LYS A 41 0.66 6.06 0.10
CA LYS A 41 1.48 7.00 -0.64
C LYS A 41 0.75 8.34 -0.86
N GLY A 42 -0.51 8.29 -1.28
CA GLY A 42 -1.32 9.50 -1.47
C GLY A 42 -1.53 10.28 -0.17
N ARG A 43 -1.79 9.60 0.96
CA ARG A 43 -1.90 10.25 2.28
C ARG A 43 -0.58 10.88 2.72
N ALA A 44 0.55 10.20 2.50
CA ALA A 44 1.88 10.70 2.84
C ALA A 44 2.24 11.95 2.01
N GLU A 45 2.02 11.90 0.69
CA GLU A 45 2.25 13.04 -0.20
C GLU A 45 1.37 14.24 0.17
N PHE A 46 0.09 13.99 0.46
CA PHE A 46 -0.83 15.05 0.88
C PHE A 46 -0.43 15.67 2.23
N LEU A 47 -0.05 14.85 3.22
CA LEU A 47 0.41 15.36 4.51
C LEU A 47 1.71 16.18 4.37
N ALA A 48 2.67 15.69 3.58
CA ALA A 48 3.90 16.43 3.29
C ALA A 48 3.61 17.79 2.63
N TRP A 49 2.66 17.82 1.70
CA TRP A 49 2.20 19.07 1.10
C TRP A 49 1.58 20.01 2.14
N GLN A 50 0.67 19.52 3.00
CA GLN A 50 0.04 20.34 4.05
C GLN A 50 1.07 20.93 5.02
N LEU A 51 2.01 20.10 5.49
CA LEU A 51 3.08 20.55 6.38
C LEU A 51 4.01 21.54 5.66
N GLY A 52 4.26 21.34 4.37
CA GLY A 52 4.99 22.29 3.53
C GLY A 52 4.30 23.66 3.41
N GLN A 53 2.96 23.67 3.32
CA GLN A 53 2.18 24.91 3.32
C GLN A 53 2.19 25.60 4.68
N LYS A 54 2.13 24.85 5.79
CA LYS A 54 2.05 25.42 7.13
C LYS A 54 3.40 25.89 7.69
N PHE A 55 4.45 25.10 7.48
CA PHE A 55 5.75 25.28 8.11
C PHE A 55 6.88 25.63 7.13
N GLY A 56 6.60 25.66 5.82
CA GLY A 56 7.59 25.90 4.78
C GLY A 56 8.37 24.64 4.40
N ALA A 57 9.58 24.82 3.86
CA ALA A 57 10.37 23.71 3.33
C ALA A 57 10.63 22.64 4.42
N LEU A 58 10.20 21.40 4.16
CA LEU A 58 10.37 20.31 5.12
C LEU A 58 11.80 19.77 5.10
N PRO A 59 12.41 19.52 6.26
CA PRO A 59 13.68 18.80 6.34
C PRO A 59 13.59 17.42 5.65
N PRO A 60 14.65 16.95 4.98
CA PRO A 60 14.64 15.63 4.32
C PRO A 60 14.29 14.47 5.27
N THR A 61 14.67 14.58 6.54
CA THR A 61 14.36 13.60 7.59
C THR A 61 12.85 13.49 7.84
N VAL A 62 12.15 14.63 7.83
CA VAL A 62 10.70 14.70 8.00
C VAL A 62 9.98 14.09 6.80
N ALA A 63 10.41 14.45 5.58
CA ALA A 63 9.85 13.88 4.35
C ALA A 63 10.03 12.35 4.31
N GLN A 64 11.21 11.84 4.70
CA GLN A 64 11.46 10.40 4.79
C GLN A 64 10.59 9.71 5.85
N ARG A 65 10.39 10.35 7.01
CA ARG A 65 9.52 9.81 8.06
C ARG A 65 8.07 9.68 7.58
N ILE A 66 7.55 10.71 6.91
CA ILE A 66 6.19 10.70 6.34
C ILE A 66 6.06 9.61 5.27
N GLY A 67 7.03 9.49 4.37
CA GLY A 67 7.01 8.49 3.29
C GLY A 67 7.09 7.03 3.75
N ARG A 68 7.46 6.76 5.00
CA ARG A 68 7.54 5.42 5.61
C ARG A 68 6.42 5.14 6.61
N ALA A 69 5.58 6.14 6.90
CA ALA A 69 4.54 6.04 7.91
C ALA A 69 3.36 5.20 7.41
N ARG A 70 2.74 4.46 8.33
CA ARG A 70 1.54 3.69 8.04
C ARG A 70 0.29 4.56 8.03
N SER A 71 -0.78 4.03 7.45
CA SER A 71 -2.09 4.70 7.36
C SER A 71 -2.56 5.35 8.68
N GLU A 72 -2.37 4.68 9.82
CA GLU A 72 -2.82 5.16 11.13
C GLU A 72 -2.00 6.37 11.62
N GLU A 73 -0.69 6.34 11.41
CA GLU A 73 0.22 7.45 11.77
C GLU A 73 -0.09 8.69 10.93
N LEU A 74 -0.25 8.50 9.62
CA LEU A 74 -0.63 9.57 8.69
C LEU A 74 -1.98 10.20 9.06
N ALA A 75 -2.96 9.37 9.47
CA ALA A 75 -4.26 9.87 9.90
C ALA A 75 -4.18 10.65 11.23
N MET A 76 -3.35 10.21 12.17
CA MET A 76 -3.12 10.92 13.43
C MET A 76 -2.46 12.28 13.19
N TRP A 77 -1.38 12.30 12.40
CA TRP A 77 -0.65 13.53 12.08
C TRP A 77 -1.53 14.50 11.28
N GLY A 78 -2.33 14.00 10.33
CA GLY A 78 -3.27 14.83 9.58
C GLY A 78 -4.30 15.55 10.45
N LYS A 79 -4.74 14.95 11.56
CA LYS A 79 -5.60 15.65 12.54
C LYS A 79 -4.85 16.75 13.28
N ARG A 80 -3.58 16.48 13.65
CA ARG A 80 -2.74 17.44 14.40
C ARG A 80 -2.35 18.65 13.55
N VAL A 81 -2.28 18.53 12.21
CA VAL A 81 -2.03 19.67 11.31
C VAL A 81 -2.92 20.86 11.62
N LEU A 82 -4.18 20.60 12.00
CA LEU A 82 -5.19 21.62 12.25
C LEU A 82 -4.87 22.52 13.45
N SER A 83 -4.07 22.06 14.41
CA SER A 83 -3.85 22.77 15.68
C SER A 83 -2.37 22.89 16.10
N ALA A 84 -1.48 22.04 15.60
CA ALA A 84 -0.09 22.00 16.06
C ALA A 84 0.72 23.21 15.59
N GLU A 85 1.46 23.86 16.47
CA GLU A 85 2.26 25.05 16.13
C GLU A 85 3.68 24.71 15.65
N SER A 86 4.06 23.42 15.70
CA SER A 86 5.38 22.94 15.30
C SER A 86 5.34 21.54 14.70
N LEU A 87 6.41 21.15 13.98
CA LEU A 87 6.57 19.78 13.48
C LEU A 87 6.70 18.77 14.63
N ASP A 88 7.32 19.15 15.76
CA ASP A 88 7.45 18.26 16.91
C ASP A 88 6.09 17.90 17.52
N GLU A 89 5.17 18.86 17.59
CA GLU A 89 3.79 18.61 18.03
C GLU A 89 3.03 17.66 17.08
N ILE A 90 3.29 17.73 15.77
CA ILE A 90 2.69 16.81 14.80
C ILE A 90 3.14 15.38 15.09
N PHE A 91 4.42 15.19 15.40
CA PHE A 91 5.08 13.89 15.43
C PHE A 91 5.20 13.23 16.81
N SER A 92 4.67 13.88 17.86
CA SER A 92 4.73 13.45 19.26
C SER A 92 3.80 12.30 19.65
#